data_AF-A0A1F4EV28-F1
#
_entry.id   AF-A0A1F4EV28-F1
#
_cell.length_a   1.000
_cell.length_b   1.000
_cell.length_c   1.000
_cell.angle_alpha   90.00
_cell.angle_beta   90.00
_cell.angle_gamma   90.00
#
_symmetry.space_group_name_H-M   'P 1'
#
loop_
_entity.id
_entity.type
_entity.pdbx_description
1 polymer ?
#
loop_
_entity_poly.entity_id
_entity_poly.type
_entity_poly.pdbx_seq_one_letter_code
_entity_poly.pdbx_strand_id
1 'polypeptide(L)'
;MNAPHDPSSVGTVVAQQAHFDAPIRLRSGAELPSYDIAYETYGELNAARSNAVLVCHALNASHHVAGVYESEPGNVGWWDNLVGPGKPLDTRRFFVVGTNYLGSCFGTTGPASINPASGKPWGADFPIVTVEDWVEAQARLADRLGIERFAAVIGGSLGAMQALQWTLSYPERVRHALVIAAAAKLSPQNIAFNEVARQAIMTDPDFHGGHYYDKGVVPTRGLRIARMIGHITYLSGEAMAEKFGRLLRRKSLGFDFDIDFEIESYLRYQGDKFSTYFDANTYLRITKALDYYDPAGDYGGNLSAALARAKAAFLV
;
A
#
# COMPACT_ATOMS: atom_id res chain seq x y z
N MET A 1 9.70 29.52 17.23
CA MET A 1 10.61 29.76 16.10
C MET A 1 10.12 28.88 14.97
N ASN A 2 9.49 29.46 13.95
CA ASN A 2 8.99 28.70 12.80
C ASN A 2 10.21 28.07 12.10
N ALA A 3 10.19 26.76 11.90
CA ALA A 3 11.19 26.08 11.09
C ALA A 3 11.26 26.75 9.71
N PRO A 4 12.45 26.88 9.11
CA PRO A 4 12.57 27.45 7.77
C PRO A 4 11.65 26.68 6.81
N HIS A 5 10.78 27.40 6.13
CA HIS A 5 9.87 26.85 5.12
C HIS A 5 10.73 26.19 4.04
N ASP A 6 10.70 24.85 3.95
CA ASP A 6 11.35 24.15 2.85
C ASP A 6 10.60 24.53 1.56
N PRO A 7 11.24 25.26 0.62
CA PRO A 7 10.59 25.70 -0.61
C PRO A 7 10.22 24.53 -1.55
N SER A 8 10.72 23.32 -1.28
CA SER A 8 10.40 22.09 -2.00
C SER A 8 9.30 21.24 -1.33
N SER A 9 8.75 21.70 -0.22
CA SER A 9 7.63 21.03 0.46
C SER A 9 6.29 21.42 -0.15
N VAL A 10 5.33 20.49 -0.13
CA VAL A 10 3.91 20.76 -0.42
C VAL A 10 3.17 21.35 0.78
N GLY A 11 3.83 21.46 1.94
CA GLY A 11 3.27 22.04 3.16
C GLY A 11 2.25 21.13 3.84
N THR A 12 1.28 21.76 4.52
CA THR A 12 0.16 21.07 5.17
C THR A 12 -0.81 20.54 4.13
N VAL A 13 -1.19 19.28 4.26
CA VAL A 13 -2.15 18.61 3.36
C VAL A 13 -3.33 18.06 4.15
N VAL A 14 -4.43 17.78 3.44
CA VAL A 14 -5.67 17.26 4.03
C VAL A 14 -6.14 16.08 3.22
N ALA A 15 -6.32 14.94 3.90
CA ALA A 15 -6.93 13.76 3.31
C ALA A 15 -8.38 14.04 2.91
N GLN A 16 -8.75 13.57 1.74
CA GLN A 16 -10.10 13.67 1.18
C GLN A 16 -10.73 12.28 1.11
N GLN A 17 -12.06 12.25 1.10
CA GLN A 17 -12.84 11.02 1.00
C GLN A 17 -13.85 11.13 -0.14
N ALA A 18 -13.87 10.14 -1.03
CA ALA A 18 -14.84 10.03 -2.11
C ALA A 18 -15.78 8.85 -1.85
N HIS A 19 -17.05 9.14 -1.60
CA HIS A 19 -18.09 8.13 -1.35
C HIS A 19 -18.76 7.64 -2.64
N PHE A 20 -18.83 6.33 -2.84
CA PHE A 20 -19.46 5.69 -4.00
C PHE A 20 -20.62 4.82 -3.56
N ASP A 21 -21.85 5.22 -3.92
CA ASP A 21 -23.07 4.44 -3.75
C ASP A 21 -23.27 3.36 -4.83
N ALA A 22 -22.50 3.45 -5.92
CA ALA A 22 -22.56 2.47 -6.99
C ALA A 22 -21.73 1.22 -6.59
N PRO A 23 -22.33 0.02 -6.54
CA PRO A 23 -21.63 -1.18 -6.12
C PRO A 23 -20.39 -1.47 -6.98
N ILE A 24 -19.37 -2.05 -6.36
CA ILE A 24 -18.22 -2.60 -7.07
C ILE A 24 -18.21 -4.12 -6.89
N ARG A 25 -18.32 -4.82 -8.03
CA ARG A 25 -18.21 -6.28 -8.07
C ARG A 25 -16.73 -6.65 -8.18
N LEU A 26 -16.27 -7.43 -7.21
CA LEU A 26 -14.88 -7.84 -7.10
C LEU A 26 -14.61 -9.08 -7.96
N ARG A 27 -13.34 -9.31 -8.32
CA ARG A 27 -12.93 -10.53 -9.06
C ARG A 27 -13.27 -11.82 -8.31
N SER A 28 -13.33 -11.78 -6.98
CA SER A 28 -13.76 -12.92 -6.15
C SER A 28 -15.24 -13.29 -6.31
N GLY A 29 -16.03 -12.46 -7.01
CA GLY A 29 -17.48 -12.62 -7.16
C GLY A 29 -18.29 -11.95 -6.05
N ALA A 30 -17.63 -11.52 -4.96
CA ALA A 30 -18.24 -10.68 -3.93
C ALA A 30 -18.53 -9.26 -4.45
N GLU A 31 -19.33 -8.51 -3.70
CA GLU A 31 -19.72 -7.15 -4.03
C GLU A 31 -19.60 -6.26 -2.79
N LEU A 32 -19.07 -5.06 -2.97
CA LEU A 32 -19.19 -3.98 -1.98
C LEU A 32 -20.32 -3.05 -2.45
N PRO A 33 -21.45 -2.97 -1.72
CA PRO A 33 -22.64 -2.23 -2.17
C PRO A 33 -22.41 -0.72 -2.22
N SER A 34 -21.61 -0.21 -1.28
CA SER A 34 -21.07 1.14 -1.28
C SER A 34 -19.69 1.12 -0.63
N TYR A 35 -18.87 2.11 -0.94
CA TYR A 35 -17.52 2.22 -0.42
C TYR A 35 -16.98 3.64 -0.54
N ASP A 36 -15.97 3.92 0.25
CA ASP A 36 -15.24 5.16 0.32
C ASP A 36 -13.81 4.94 -0.15
N ILE A 37 -13.27 5.89 -0.89
CA ILE A 37 -11.84 5.94 -1.22
C ILE A 37 -11.24 7.17 -0.55
N ALA A 38 -10.25 6.96 0.30
CA ALA A 38 -9.42 8.02 0.86
C ALA A 38 -8.27 8.35 -0.11
N TYR A 39 -8.07 9.65 -0.36
CA TYR A 39 -7.08 10.13 -1.31
C TYR A 39 -6.56 11.51 -0.92
N GLU A 40 -5.40 11.87 -1.46
CA GLU A 40 -4.81 13.21 -1.41
C GLU A 40 -4.42 13.67 -2.81
N THR A 41 -4.33 14.99 -2.98
CA THR A 41 -3.97 15.62 -4.25
C THR A 41 -2.93 16.70 -4.01
N TYR A 42 -1.95 16.80 -4.90
CA TYR A 42 -0.86 17.77 -4.79
C TYR A 42 -0.65 18.48 -6.12
N GLY A 43 -0.52 19.81 -6.09
CA GLY A 43 -0.47 20.64 -7.30
C GLY A 43 -1.86 20.90 -7.89
N GLU A 44 -1.91 21.39 -9.13
CA GLU A 44 -3.14 21.81 -9.79
C GLU A 44 -3.39 21.05 -11.11
N LEU A 45 -4.61 20.54 -11.29
CA LEU A 45 -5.04 19.92 -12.54
C LEU A 45 -5.18 21.01 -13.60
N ASN A 46 -4.46 20.88 -14.71
CA ASN A 46 -4.50 21.88 -15.76
C ASN A 46 -5.84 21.85 -16.53
N ALA A 47 -6.13 22.91 -17.29
CA ALA A 47 -7.40 23.03 -18.03
C ALA A 47 -7.66 21.88 -19.02
N ALA A 48 -6.60 21.34 -19.63
CA ALA A 48 -6.67 20.19 -20.53
C ALA A 48 -6.73 18.83 -19.80
N ARG A 49 -6.69 18.84 -18.46
CA ARG A 49 -6.65 17.69 -17.56
C ARG A 49 -5.60 16.65 -17.92
N SER A 50 -4.50 17.12 -18.51
CA SER A 50 -3.49 16.29 -19.16
C SER A 50 -2.27 16.04 -18.28
N ASN A 51 -2.16 16.67 -17.11
CA ASN A 51 -1.01 16.61 -16.22
C ASN A 51 -1.23 15.77 -14.94
N ALA A 52 -2.29 14.96 -14.89
CA ALA A 52 -2.56 14.10 -13.74
C ALA A 52 -1.57 12.92 -13.64
N VAL A 53 -1.00 12.68 -12.46
CA VAL A 53 -0.11 11.54 -12.18
C VAL A 53 -0.68 10.75 -11.00
N LEU A 54 -0.91 9.46 -11.18
CA LEU A 54 -1.35 8.57 -10.11
C LEU A 54 -0.13 7.95 -9.43
N VAL A 55 -0.07 8.06 -8.10
CA VAL A 55 0.93 7.38 -7.27
C VAL A 55 0.26 6.24 -6.51
N CYS A 56 0.61 5.01 -6.87
CA CYS A 56 0.15 3.78 -6.24
C CYS A 56 1.13 3.40 -5.12
N HIS A 57 0.63 3.32 -3.88
CA HIS A 57 1.47 3.00 -2.73
C HIS A 57 1.69 1.49 -2.56
N ALA A 58 2.74 1.14 -1.81
CA ALA A 58 3.09 -0.24 -1.46
C ALA A 58 2.31 -0.77 -0.24
N LEU A 59 2.71 -1.93 0.28
CA LEU A 59 1.98 -2.72 1.30
C LEU A 59 1.54 -1.94 2.55
N ASN A 60 2.40 -1.12 3.14
CA ASN A 60 2.14 -0.47 4.43
C ASN A 60 2.12 1.05 4.39
N ALA A 61 1.99 1.62 3.19
CA ALA A 61 1.85 3.05 2.96
C ALA A 61 0.36 3.41 2.79
N SER A 62 0.07 4.66 2.43
CA SER A 62 -1.30 5.17 2.31
C SER A 62 -1.40 6.23 1.20
N HIS A 63 -2.55 6.89 1.11
CA HIS A 63 -2.75 8.07 0.25
C HIS A 63 -1.85 9.26 0.61
N HIS A 64 -1.23 9.27 1.79
CA HIS A 64 -0.38 10.35 2.27
C HIS A 64 1.04 10.28 1.66
N VAL A 65 1.18 10.73 0.43
CA VAL A 65 2.42 10.64 -0.37
C VAL A 65 3.44 11.71 0.03
N ALA A 66 3.03 12.94 0.32
CA ALA A 66 3.92 14.05 0.65
C ALA A 66 3.26 15.08 1.60
N GLY A 67 4.08 15.97 2.14
CA GLY A 67 3.63 17.00 3.09
C GLY A 67 3.49 16.45 4.51
N VAL A 68 2.75 17.19 5.32
CA VAL A 68 2.43 16.84 6.71
C VAL A 68 0.96 17.14 7.02
N TYR A 69 0.40 16.47 8.02
CA TYR A 69 -0.88 16.89 8.59
C TYR A 69 -0.67 17.96 9.66
N GLU A 70 -1.58 18.93 9.75
CA GLU A 70 -1.48 20.04 10.71
C GLU A 70 -1.41 19.54 12.17
N SER A 71 -2.21 18.53 12.51
CA SER A 71 -2.25 17.91 13.83
C SER A 71 -1.08 16.98 14.11
N GLU A 72 -0.32 16.58 13.08
CA GLU A 72 0.74 15.58 13.16
C GLU A 72 1.97 16.02 12.35
N PRO A 73 2.69 17.08 12.77
CA PRO A 73 3.81 17.63 12.00
C PRO A 73 4.99 16.66 11.80
N GLY A 74 5.04 15.56 12.57
CA GLY A 74 6.02 14.48 12.40
C GLY A 74 5.57 13.36 11.44
N ASN A 75 4.31 13.37 11.00
CA ASN A 75 3.77 12.44 10.02
C ASN A 75 4.05 13.01 8.62
N VAL A 76 5.26 12.73 8.12
CA VAL A 76 5.71 13.15 6.79
C VAL A 76 5.33 12.10 5.77
N GLY A 77 4.81 12.52 4.62
CA GLY A 77 4.43 11.62 3.54
C GLY A 77 5.54 10.67 3.11
N TRP A 78 5.17 9.43 2.79
CA TRP A 78 6.13 8.33 2.58
C TRP A 78 7.02 8.51 1.35
N TRP A 79 6.67 9.44 0.45
CA TRP A 79 7.47 9.83 -0.70
C TRP A 79 7.66 11.35 -0.80
N ASP A 80 7.71 12.04 0.34
CA ASP A 80 7.87 13.50 0.37
C ASP A 80 9.13 13.94 -0.38
N ASN A 81 10.22 13.18 -0.33
CA ASN A 81 11.44 13.48 -1.07
C ASN A 81 11.28 13.45 -2.60
N LEU A 82 10.23 12.83 -3.14
CA LEU A 82 9.96 12.78 -4.59
C LEU A 82 8.84 13.69 -5.06
N VAL A 83 7.87 14.04 -4.21
CA VAL A 83 6.69 14.83 -4.59
C VAL A 83 6.75 16.21 -3.94
N GLY A 84 6.73 17.26 -4.76
CA GLY A 84 6.71 18.66 -4.31
C GLY A 84 7.40 19.61 -5.29
N PRO A 85 7.39 20.93 -5.02
CA PRO A 85 7.95 21.91 -5.94
C PRO A 85 9.42 21.64 -6.27
N GLY A 86 9.71 21.40 -7.55
CA GLY A 86 11.07 21.13 -8.05
C GLY A 86 11.63 19.75 -7.74
N LYS A 87 10.86 18.87 -7.09
CA LYS A 87 11.21 17.45 -6.90
C LYS A 87 10.89 16.65 -8.19
N PRO A 88 11.31 15.37 -8.32
CA PRO A 88 11.06 14.57 -9.52
C PRO A 88 9.60 14.54 -9.98
N LEU A 89 8.65 14.45 -9.04
CA LEU A 89 7.24 14.74 -9.27
C LEU A 89 6.93 16.19 -8.86
N ASP A 90 7.28 17.11 -9.76
CA ASP A 90 7.15 18.55 -9.54
C ASP A 90 5.67 18.98 -9.54
N THR A 91 5.14 19.32 -8.35
CA THR A 91 3.74 19.74 -8.17
C THR A 91 3.42 21.10 -8.77
N ARG A 92 4.42 21.85 -9.26
CA ARG A 92 4.21 23.04 -10.10
C ARG A 92 3.84 22.67 -11.55
N ARG A 93 4.02 21.41 -11.94
CA ARG A 93 3.81 20.90 -13.31
C ARG A 93 2.75 19.82 -13.36
N PHE A 94 2.74 18.93 -12.38
CA PHE A 94 1.86 17.78 -12.32
C PHE A 94 0.82 17.93 -11.21
N PHE A 95 -0.36 17.40 -11.49
CA PHE A 95 -1.40 17.16 -10.49
C PHE A 95 -1.23 15.73 -10.00
N VAL A 96 -0.61 15.55 -8.83
CA VAL A 96 -0.33 14.23 -8.28
C VAL A 96 -1.51 13.76 -7.44
N VAL A 97 -1.96 12.53 -7.63
CA VAL A 97 -3.03 11.89 -6.87
C VAL A 97 -2.45 10.70 -6.12
N GLY A 98 -2.50 10.76 -4.79
CA GLY A 98 -2.24 9.63 -3.91
C GLY A 98 -3.57 9.03 -3.47
N THR A 99 -3.77 7.73 -3.65
CA THR A 99 -5.05 7.08 -3.28
C THR A 99 -4.78 5.81 -2.52
N ASN A 100 -5.65 5.49 -1.58
CA ASN A 100 -5.57 4.29 -0.79
C ASN A 100 -6.50 3.21 -1.32
N TYR A 101 -6.06 1.95 -1.31
CA TYR A 101 -6.80 0.85 -1.93
C TYR A 101 -7.92 0.28 -1.05
N LEU A 102 -8.92 -0.35 -1.69
CA LEU A 102 -9.97 -1.11 -0.99
C LEU A 102 -9.35 -2.21 -0.13
N GLY A 103 -9.82 -2.36 1.11
CA GLY A 103 -9.25 -3.29 2.06
C GLY A 103 -8.12 -2.72 2.92
N SER A 104 -7.77 -1.45 2.75
CA SER A 104 -6.77 -0.76 3.58
C SER A 104 -7.32 -0.32 4.95
N CYS A 105 -6.41 0.02 5.86
CA CYS A 105 -6.73 0.57 7.19
C CYS A 105 -6.50 2.08 7.30
N PHE A 106 -6.25 2.78 6.19
CA PHE A 106 -6.03 4.23 6.16
C PHE A 106 -7.15 4.99 5.42
N GLY A 107 -8.39 4.92 5.93
CA GLY A 107 -9.53 5.73 5.48
C GLY A 107 -10.36 5.17 4.31
N THR A 108 -9.75 4.48 3.33
CA THR A 108 -10.52 3.75 2.31
C THR A 108 -11.25 2.57 2.94
N THR A 109 -12.45 2.21 2.44
CA THR A 109 -13.23 1.10 2.98
C THR A 109 -12.41 -0.19 3.06
N GLY A 110 -12.35 -0.77 4.25
CA GLY A 110 -11.62 -1.99 4.54
C GLY A 110 -12.19 -2.75 5.73
N PRO A 111 -11.45 -3.73 6.29
CA PRO A 111 -11.94 -4.58 7.37
C PRO A 111 -12.40 -3.85 8.63
N ALA A 112 -11.78 -2.71 8.96
CA ALA A 112 -12.17 -1.90 10.12
C ALA A 112 -13.39 -1.00 9.84
N SER A 113 -13.78 -0.80 8.58
CA SER A 113 -14.96 -0.01 8.22
C SER A 113 -16.24 -0.72 8.61
N ILE A 114 -17.32 0.04 8.82
CA ILE A 114 -18.63 -0.52 9.17
C ILE A 114 -19.24 -1.21 7.95
N ASN A 115 -19.67 -2.45 8.14
CA ASN A 115 -20.48 -3.20 7.20
C ASN A 115 -21.93 -2.70 7.27
N PRO A 116 -22.49 -2.14 6.17
CA PRO A 116 -23.85 -1.60 6.19
C PRO A 116 -24.92 -2.67 6.45
N ALA A 117 -24.65 -3.95 6.17
CA ALA A 117 -25.60 -5.04 6.40
C ALA A 117 -25.70 -5.44 7.88
N SER A 118 -24.60 -5.35 8.64
CA SER A 118 -24.56 -5.81 10.04
C SER A 118 -24.49 -4.67 11.07
N GLY A 119 -24.12 -3.46 10.65
CA GLY A 119 -23.86 -2.32 11.54
C GLY A 119 -22.60 -2.46 12.39
N LYS A 120 -21.74 -3.44 12.10
CA LYS A 120 -20.47 -3.72 12.81
C LYS A 120 -19.28 -3.61 11.85
N PRO A 121 -18.03 -3.49 12.34
CA PRO A 121 -16.87 -3.59 11.47
C PRO A 121 -16.91 -4.85 10.60
N TRP A 122 -16.47 -4.75 9.34
CA TRP A 122 -16.44 -5.90 8.43
C TRP A 122 -15.64 -7.08 8.99
N GLY A 123 -14.51 -6.85 9.66
CA GLY A 123 -13.73 -7.92 10.25
C GLY A 123 -13.29 -8.96 9.23
N ALA A 124 -13.53 -10.23 9.57
CA ALA A 124 -13.26 -11.35 8.69
C ALA A 124 -14.13 -11.34 7.41
N ASP A 125 -15.31 -10.74 7.47
CA ASP A 125 -16.29 -10.74 6.38
C ASP A 125 -15.92 -9.78 5.24
N PHE A 126 -14.91 -8.91 5.44
CA PHE A 126 -14.41 -8.09 4.34
C PHE A 126 -13.84 -9.00 3.23
N PRO A 127 -14.35 -8.87 1.99
CA PRO A 127 -13.99 -9.78 0.91
C PRO A 127 -12.50 -9.70 0.56
N ILE A 128 -11.99 -10.77 -0.03
CA ILE A 128 -10.68 -10.73 -0.69
C ILE A 128 -10.76 -9.79 -1.89
N VAL A 129 -9.79 -8.90 -1.97
CA VAL A 129 -9.57 -7.94 -3.06
C VAL A 129 -8.36 -8.35 -3.90
N THR A 130 -8.35 -7.91 -5.14
CA THR A 130 -7.26 -8.11 -6.11
C THR A 130 -6.70 -6.77 -6.59
N VAL A 131 -5.57 -6.81 -7.28
CA VAL A 131 -4.97 -5.60 -7.88
C VAL A 131 -5.92 -5.00 -8.92
N GLU A 132 -6.64 -5.83 -9.67
CA GLU A 132 -7.65 -5.41 -10.64
C GLU A 132 -8.81 -4.66 -9.98
N ASP A 133 -9.28 -5.14 -8.83
CA ASP A 133 -10.34 -4.47 -8.06
C ASP A 133 -9.89 -3.07 -7.60
N TRP A 134 -8.63 -2.95 -7.19
CA TRP A 134 -8.04 -1.65 -6.83
C TRP A 134 -7.95 -0.72 -8.03
N VAL A 135 -7.50 -1.22 -9.18
CA VAL A 135 -7.41 -0.42 -10.41
C VAL A 135 -8.79 0.03 -10.90
N GLU A 136 -9.82 -0.82 -10.80
CA GLU A 136 -11.22 -0.43 -11.07
C GLU A 136 -11.70 0.67 -10.11
N ALA A 137 -11.47 0.52 -8.81
CA ALA A 137 -11.83 1.55 -7.82
C ALA A 137 -11.11 2.88 -8.09
N GLN A 138 -9.83 2.83 -8.42
CA GLN A 138 -9.02 4.00 -8.79
C GLN A 138 -9.52 4.65 -10.08
N ALA A 139 -10.00 3.88 -11.05
CA ALA A 139 -10.58 4.42 -12.28
C ALA A 139 -11.88 5.18 -12.04
N ARG A 140 -12.73 4.70 -11.13
CA ARG A 140 -13.93 5.45 -10.73
C ARG A 140 -13.59 6.73 -9.97
N LEU A 141 -12.52 6.72 -9.16
CA LEU A 141 -11.99 7.95 -8.56
C LEU A 141 -11.47 8.91 -9.64
N ALA A 142 -10.72 8.41 -10.62
CA ALA A 142 -10.25 9.21 -11.74
C ALA A 142 -11.42 9.87 -12.48
N ASP A 143 -12.50 9.14 -12.75
CA ASP A 143 -13.72 9.67 -13.38
C ASP A 143 -14.37 10.78 -12.54
N ARG A 144 -14.44 10.61 -11.22
CA ARG A 144 -14.98 11.64 -10.31
C ARG A 144 -14.12 12.90 -10.26
N LEU A 145 -12.80 12.76 -10.34
CA LEU A 145 -11.86 13.88 -10.49
C LEU A 145 -11.85 14.43 -11.94
N GLY A 146 -12.56 13.76 -12.85
CA GLY A 146 -12.64 13.98 -14.28
C GLY A 146 -11.28 13.92 -14.98
N ILE A 147 -10.48 12.94 -14.61
CA ILE A 147 -9.22 12.56 -15.25
C ILE A 147 -9.50 11.42 -16.22
N GLU A 148 -9.60 11.72 -17.50
CA GLU A 148 -9.82 10.71 -18.53
C GLU A 148 -8.56 9.86 -18.76
N ARG A 149 -7.38 10.50 -18.73
CA ARG A 149 -6.11 9.86 -19.01
C ARG A 149 -4.98 10.40 -18.12
N PHE A 150 -4.31 9.52 -17.40
CA PHE A 150 -3.13 9.87 -16.61
C PHE A 150 -1.92 10.17 -17.51
N ALA A 151 -1.20 11.23 -17.16
CA ALA A 151 0.12 11.52 -17.69
C ALA A 151 1.10 10.41 -17.36
N ALA A 152 1.04 9.90 -16.12
CA ALA A 152 1.77 8.72 -15.68
C ALA A 152 1.02 8.01 -14.55
N VAL A 153 1.21 6.69 -14.44
CA VAL A 153 0.90 5.90 -13.25
C VAL A 153 2.21 5.33 -12.73
N ILE A 154 2.47 5.51 -11.43
CA ILE A 154 3.78 5.26 -10.84
C ILE A 154 3.57 4.47 -9.55
N GLY A 155 4.40 3.45 -9.33
CA GLY A 155 4.46 2.80 -8.03
C GLY A 155 5.71 1.94 -7.87
N GLY A 156 5.98 1.59 -6.61
CA GLY A 156 7.03 0.65 -6.24
C GLY A 156 6.44 -0.59 -5.58
N SER A 157 7.05 -1.77 -5.76
CA SER A 157 6.59 -3.02 -5.14
C SER A 157 5.10 -3.30 -5.47
N LEU A 158 4.23 -3.44 -4.47
CA LEU A 158 2.78 -3.59 -4.69
C LEU A 158 2.16 -2.41 -5.47
N GLY A 159 2.71 -1.21 -5.33
CA GLY A 159 2.33 -0.05 -6.12
C GLY A 159 2.65 -0.22 -7.61
N ALA A 160 3.76 -0.88 -7.92
CA ALA A 160 4.15 -1.16 -9.30
C ALA A 160 3.25 -2.22 -9.95
N MET A 161 2.73 -3.20 -9.18
CA MET A 161 1.71 -4.13 -9.69
C MET A 161 0.42 -3.40 -10.07
N GLN A 162 -0.02 -2.42 -9.27
CA GLN A 162 -1.15 -1.55 -9.63
C GLN A 162 -0.87 -0.73 -10.89
N ALA A 163 0.32 -0.13 -10.99
CA ALA A 163 0.73 0.64 -12.17
C ALA A 163 0.77 -0.22 -13.43
N LEU A 164 1.29 -1.45 -13.34
CA LEU A 164 1.29 -2.41 -14.44
C LEU A 164 -0.14 -2.80 -14.83
N GLN A 165 -0.98 -3.12 -13.84
CA GLN A 165 -2.37 -3.50 -14.07
C GLN A 165 -3.20 -2.40 -14.74
N TRP A 166 -2.96 -1.13 -14.40
CA TRP A 166 -3.56 0.02 -15.08
C TRP A 166 -3.36 -0.01 -16.60
N THR A 167 -2.16 -0.38 -17.06
CA THR A 167 -1.84 -0.46 -18.49
C THR A 167 -2.58 -1.59 -19.22
N LEU A 168 -3.04 -2.60 -18.49
CA LEU A 168 -3.76 -3.75 -19.01
C LEU A 168 -5.27 -3.52 -18.98
N SER A 169 -5.81 -3.06 -17.84
CA SER A 169 -7.24 -2.81 -17.66
C SER A 169 -7.73 -1.62 -18.49
N TYR A 170 -6.95 -0.53 -18.53
CA TYR A 170 -7.32 0.72 -19.20
C TYR A 170 -6.20 1.25 -20.09
N PRO A 171 -5.82 0.55 -21.17
CA PRO A 171 -4.65 0.88 -21.99
C PRO A 171 -4.72 2.29 -22.60
N GLU A 172 -5.91 2.81 -22.90
CA GLU A 172 -6.08 4.17 -23.43
C GLU A 172 -5.90 5.26 -22.36
N ARG A 173 -6.09 4.91 -21.08
CA ARG A 173 -6.15 5.88 -19.97
C ARG A 173 -4.80 6.12 -19.30
N VAL A 174 -3.71 5.59 -19.86
CA VAL A 174 -2.35 5.78 -19.35
C VAL A 174 -1.41 6.21 -20.48
N ARG A 175 -0.61 7.27 -20.27
CA ARG A 175 0.48 7.66 -21.19
C ARG A 175 1.80 6.99 -20.85
N HIS A 176 2.17 7.00 -19.57
CA HIS A 176 3.43 6.43 -19.09
C HIS A 176 3.18 5.57 -17.85
N ALA A 177 3.93 4.48 -17.70
CA ALA A 177 3.89 3.63 -16.53
C ALA A 177 5.32 3.47 -15.98
N LEU A 178 5.50 3.77 -14.70
CA LEU A 178 6.76 3.57 -14.00
C LEU A 178 6.54 2.41 -13.00
N VAL A 179 7.15 1.27 -13.31
CA VAL A 179 6.95 0.00 -12.62
C VAL A 179 8.26 -0.34 -11.89
N ILE A 180 8.40 0.13 -10.65
CA ILE A 180 9.67 0.08 -9.91
C ILE A 180 9.68 -1.12 -8.94
N ALA A 181 10.74 -1.93 -8.98
CA ALA A 181 10.97 -3.02 -8.02
C ALA A 181 9.76 -3.96 -7.84
N ALA A 182 9.15 -4.40 -8.95
CA ALA A 182 8.08 -5.38 -8.95
C ALA A 182 8.42 -6.61 -9.78
N ALA A 183 7.75 -7.71 -9.44
CA ALA A 183 7.66 -8.88 -10.29
C ALA A 183 6.26 -8.92 -10.92
N ALA A 184 6.15 -9.44 -12.14
CA ALA A 184 4.85 -9.66 -12.77
C ALA A 184 4.00 -10.67 -11.98
N LYS A 185 4.63 -11.61 -11.28
CA LYS A 185 4.01 -12.46 -10.28
C LYS A 185 5.01 -12.86 -9.21
N LEU A 186 4.51 -13.21 -8.02
CA LEU A 186 5.38 -13.61 -6.93
C LEU A 186 6.03 -14.97 -7.15
N SER A 187 7.27 -15.10 -6.68
CA SER A 187 7.97 -16.39 -6.64
C SER A 187 7.37 -17.29 -5.56
N PRO A 188 7.57 -18.63 -5.63
CA PRO A 188 7.16 -19.54 -4.56
C PRO A 188 7.71 -19.14 -3.19
N GLN A 189 8.94 -18.60 -3.13
CA GLN A 189 9.55 -18.13 -1.89
C GLN A 189 8.82 -16.92 -1.31
N ASN A 190 8.43 -15.94 -2.15
CA ASN A 190 7.67 -14.78 -1.68
C ASN A 190 6.29 -15.19 -1.14
N ILE A 191 5.61 -16.13 -1.83
CA ILE A 191 4.33 -16.69 -1.38
C ILE A 191 4.51 -17.41 -0.03
N ALA A 192 5.59 -18.17 0.15
CA ALA A 192 5.89 -18.83 1.42
C ALA A 192 6.09 -17.84 2.58
N PHE A 193 6.82 -16.73 2.36
CA PHE A 193 6.97 -15.69 3.38
C PHE A 193 5.63 -15.04 3.75
N ASN A 194 4.80 -14.73 2.74
CA ASN A 194 3.46 -14.20 2.98
C ASN A 194 2.59 -15.20 3.76
N GLU A 195 2.67 -16.49 3.45
CA GLU A 195 1.91 -17.52 4.15
C GLU A 195 2.33 -17.64 5.62
N VAL A 196 3.62 -17.70 5.93
CA VAL A 196 4.08 -17.75 7.32
C VAL A 196 3.65 -16.50 8.09
N ALA A 197 3.71 -15.32 7.47
CA ALA A 197 3.24 -14.08 8.09
C ALA A 197 1.72 -14.13 8.38
N ARG A 198 0.90 -14.66 7.45
CA ARG A 198 -0.54 -14.85 7.68
C ARG A 198 -0.81 -15.85 8.80
N GLN A 199 -0.11 -16.99 8.83
CA GLN A 199 -0.26 -17.99 9.89
C GLN A 199 0.12 -17.41 11.26
N ALA A 200 1.17 -16.59 11.35
CA ALA A 200 1.52 -15.92 12.59
C ALA A 200 0.37 -15.05 13.12
N ILE A 201 -0.32 -14.30 12.25
CA ILE A 201 -1.50 -13.51 12.61
C ILE A 201 -2.69 -14.40 12.98
N MET A 202 -3.00 -15.40 12.15
CA MET A 202 -4.23 -16.20 12.29
C MET A 202 -4.19 -17.14 13.51
N THR A 203 -3.00 -17.49 13.98
CA THR A 203 -2.80 -18.32 15.19
C THR A 203 -2.65 -17.52 16.47
N ASP A 204 -2.63 -16.18 16.39
CA ASP A 204 -2.65 -15.32 17.57
C ASP A 204 -3.97 -15.55 18.34
N PRO A 205 -3.93 -15.83 19.66
CA PRO A 205 -5.15 -16.00 20.46
C PRO A 205 -6.12 -14.81 20.38
N ASP A 206 -5.59 -13.60 20.20
CA ASP A 206 -6.39 -12.38 20.09
C ASP A 206 -6.94 -12.14 18.67
N PHE A 207 -6.67 -13.03 17.70
CA PHE A 207 -7.19 -12.89 16.34
C PHE A 207 -8.70 -13.13 16.25
N HIS A 208 -9.25 -14.02 17.09
CA HIS A 208 -10.68 -14.32 17.15
C HIS A 208 -11.33 -14.54 15.77
N GLY A 209 -10.66 -15.29 14.89
CA GLY A 209 -11.14 -15.59 13.54
C GLY A 209 -11.25 -14.37 12.62
N GLY A 210 -10.62 -13.25 12.96
CA GLY A 210 -10.72 -11.97 12.23
C GLY A 210 -11.81 -11.03 12.77
N HIS A 211 -12.53 -11.40 13.82
CA HIS A 211 -13.54 -10.55 14.48
C HIS A 211 -13.04 -9.97 15.81
N TYR A 212 -11.73 -9.67 15.91
CA TYR A 212 -11.10 -9.12 17.11
C TYR A 212 -11.58 -7.71 17.48
N TYR A 213 -12.14 -6.95 16.54
CA TYR A 213 -12.75 -5.64 16.82
C TYR A 213 -13.89 -5.74 17.86
N ASP A 214 -14.73 -6.79 17.77
CA ASP A 214 -15.83 -7.04 18.72
C ASP A 214 -15.34 -7.35 20.14
N LYS A 215 -14.05 -7.69 20.29
CA LYS A 215 -13.40 -8.00 21.56
C LYS A 215 -12.58 -6.83 22.10
N GLY A 216 -12.41 -5.76 21.32
CA GLY A 216 -11.56 -4.62 21.69
C GLY A 216 -10.08 -4.99 21.83
N VAL A 217 -9.62 -6.03 21.12
CA VAL A 217 -8.22 -6.50 21.14
C VAL A 217 -7.60 -6.44 19.75
N VAL A 218 -6.29 -6.59 19.68
CA VAL A 218 -5.51 -6.65 18.43
C VAL A 218 -4.58 -7.86 18.51
N PRO A 219 -4.48 -8.73 17.47
CA PRO A 219 -3.54 -9.86 17.39
C PRO A 219 -2.09 -9.39 17.24
N THR A 220 -1.60 -8.74 18.29
CA THR A 220 -0.37 -7.96 18.30
C THR A 220 0.85 -8.85 18.11
N ARG A 221 0.86 -10.06 18.71
CA ARG A 221 2.02 -10.96 18.65
C ARG A 221 2.21 -11.47 17.23
N GLY A 222 1.12 -11.91 16.61
CA GLY A 222 1.11 -12.37 15.23
C GLY A 222 1.50 -11.28 14.25
N LEU A 223 0.95 -10.06 14.41
CA LEU A 223 1.25 -8.94 13.53
C LEU A 223 2.70 -8.45 13.65
N ARG A 224 3.27 -8.47 14.86
CA ARG A 224 4.71 -8.19 15.08
C ARG A 224 5.60 -9.18 14.33
N ILE A 225 5.32 -10.47 14.45
CA ILE A 225 6.10 -11.53 13.77
C ILE A 225 5.97 -11.39 12.25
N ALA A 226 4.75 -11.19 11.75
CA ALA A 226 4.50 -10.92 10.34
C ALA A 226 5.32 -9.75 9.81
N ARG A 227 5.37 -8.63 10.57
CA ARG A 227 6.19 -7.47 10.21
C ARG A 227 7.68 -7.74 10.24
N MET A 228 8.17 -8.50 11.22
CA MET A 228 9.58 -8.86 11.33
C MET A 228 10.01 -9.69 10.11
N ILE A 229 9.22 -10.70 9.72
CA ILE A 229 9.46 -11.50 8.52
C ILE A 229 9.48 -10.61 7.27
N GLY A 230 8.48 -9.73 7.10
CA GLY A 230 8.45 -8.79 5.99
C GLY A 230 9.68 -7.88 5.95
N HIS A 231 10.10 -7.32 7.08
CA HIS A 231 11.27 -6.44 7.13
C HIS A 231 12.57 -7.11 6.70
N ILE A 232 12.74 -8.40 7.00
CA ILE A 232 13.91 -9.16 6.56
C ILE A 232 13.95 -9.24 5.03
N THR A 233 12.80 -9.33 4.35
CA THR A 233 12.76 -9.43 2.88
C THR A 233 12.90 -8.09 2.16
N TYR A 234 12.79 -6.96 2.87
CA TYR A 234 12.91 -5.63 2.29
C TYR A 234 14.35 -5.10 2.24
N LEU A 235 15.27 -5.72 2.97
CA LEU A 235 16.67 -5.31 3.05
C LEU A 235 17.55 -6.34 2.34
N SER A 236 18.60 -5.87 1.66
CA SER A 236 19.62 -6.78 1.13
C SER A 236 20.48 -7.35 2.26
N GLY A 237 21.06 -8.52 2.03
CA GLY A 237 22.01 -9.12 2.97
C GLY A 237 23.21 -8.22 3.25
N GLU A 238 23.70 -7.52 2.22
CA GLU A 238 24.79 -6.55 2.33
C GLU A 238 24.41 -5.35 3.21
N ALA A 239 23.23 -4.75 3.00
CA ALA A 239 22.76 -3.63 3.81
C ALA A 239 22.54 -4.04 5.28
N MET A 240 22.04 -5.26 5.53
CA MET A 240 21.94 -5.79 6.89
C MET A 240 23.32 -6.01 7.52
N ALA A 241 24.29 -6.55 6.76
CA ALA A 241 25.64 -6.78 7.25
C ALA A 241 26.39 -5.47 7.56
N GLU A 242 26.26 -4.47 6.69
CA GLU A 242 26.87 -3.14 6.88
C GLU A 242 26.27 -2.43 8.10
N LYS A 243 24.95 -2.44 8.24
CA LYS A 243 24.26 -1.70 9.30
C LYS A 243 24.36 -2.36 10.67
N PHE A 244 24.28 -3.69 10.74
CA PHE A 244 24.14 -4.41 12.01
C PHE A 244 25.27 -5.40 12.29
N GLY A 245 25.86 -6.02 11.25
CA GLY A 245 26.85 -7.06 11.38
C GLY A 245 26.48 -8.10 12.46
N ARG A 246 27.36 -8.25 13.45
CA ARG A 246 27.10 -9.03 14.68
C ARG A 246 27.20 -8.15 15.93
N LEU A 247 26.84 -6.87 15.81
CA LEU A 247 26.93 -5.92 16.91
C LEU A 247 26.01 -6.32 18.06
N LEU A 248 26.57 -6.33 19.27
CA LEU A 248 25.83 -6.63 20.48
C LEU A 248 25.17 -5.36 21.04
N ARG A 249 23.93 -5.50 21.53
CA ARG A 249 23.21 -4.48 22.28
C ARG A 249 23.68 -4.41 23.73
N ARG A 250 24.08 -5.56 24.30
CA ARG A 250 24.67 -5.70 25.64
C ARG A 250 26.20 -5.86 25.57
N LYS A 251 26.89 -5.72 26.71
CA LYS A 251 28.36 -5.82 26.78
C LYS A 251 28.91 -7.22 26.47
N SER A 252 28.11 -8.26 26.67
CA SER A 252 28.49 -9.66 26.46
C SER A 252 27.24 -10.51 26.17
N LEU A 253 27.40 -11.68 25.55
CA LEU A 253 26.35 -12.69 25.48
C LEU A 253 25.92 -13.11 26.88
N GLY A 254 24.65 -13.42 27.07
CA GLY A 254 24.07 -13.79 28.37
C GLY A 254 23.19 -15.03 28.33
N PHE A 255 23.09 -15.71 27.17
CA PHE A 255 22.59 -17.09 27.08
C PHE A 255 21.13 -17.26 27.55
N ASP A 256 20.27 -16.34 27.12
CA ASP A 256 18.84 -16.27 27.36
C ASP A 256 18.10 -15.93 26.04
N PHE A 257 16.78 -15.74 26.08
CA PHE A 257 15.99 -15.32 24.90
C PHE A 257 15.75 -13.80 24.85
N ASP A 258 16.48 -13.03 25.66
CA ASP A 258 16.46 -11.57 25.60
C ASP A 258 17.27 -11.05 24.40
N ILE A 259 17.41 -9.73 24.29
CA ILE A 259 18.02 -9.07 23.12
C ILE A 259 19.53 -9.02 23.28
N ASP A 260 20.23 -9.69 22.37
CA ASP A 260 21.69 -9.74 22.32
C ASP A 260 22.23 -8.88 21.21
N PHE A 261 21.58 -8.94 20.05
CA PHE A 261 22.07 -8.29 18.85
C PHE A 261 21.25 -7.04 18.52
N GLU A 262 21.91 -6.03 17.95
CA GLU A 262 21.24 -4.81 17.49
C GLU A 262 20.14 -5.13 16.45
N ILE A 263 20.33 -6.15 15.60
CA ILE A 263 19.30 -6.60 14.64
C ILE A 263 18.04 -7.14 15.34
N GLU A 264 18.18 -7.84 16.47
CA GLU A 264 17.03 -8.33 17.24
C GLU A 264 16.24 -7.17 17.85
N SER A 265 16.96 -6.19 18.42
CA SER A 265 16.37 -4.96 18.94
C SER A 265 15.60 -4.21 17.84
N TYR A 266 16.24 -4.05 16.68
CA TYR A 266 15.65 -3.38 15.53
C TYR A 266 14.38 -4.08 15.04
N LEU A 267 14.41 -5.39 14.84
CA LEU A 267 13.25 -6.14 14.35
C LEU A 267 12.10 -6.11 15.37
N ARG A 268 12.38 -6.29 16.67
CA ARG A 268 11.35 -6.19 17.71
C ARG A 268 10.71 -4.80 17.73
N TYR A 269 11.52 -3.73 17.68
CA TYR A 269 11.02 -2.35 17.63
C TYR A 269 10.16 -2.08 16.39
N GLN A 270 10.59 -2.53 15.20
CA GLN A 270 9.81 -2.37 13.97
C GLN A 270 8.49 -3.14 14.00
N GLY A 271 8.51 -4.35 14.59
CA GLY A 271 7.29 -5.14 14.82
C GLY A 271 6.33 -4.42 15.76
N ASP A 272 6.83 -3.97 16.91
CA ASP A 272 6.05 -3.25 17.92
C ASP A 272 5.39 -2.00 17.31
N LYS A 273 6.19 -1.14 16.68
CA LYS A 273 5.69 0.07 16.02
C LYS A 273 4.61 -0.26 14.98
N PHE A 274 4.82 -1.26 14.13
CA PHE A 274 3.85 -1.62 13.09
C PHE A 274 2.52 -2.08 13.65
N SER A 275 2.54 -2.82 14.75
CA SER A 275 1.34 -3.34 15.38
C SER A 275 0.43 -2.26 15.99
N THR A 276 0.93 -1.04 16.19
CA THR A 276 0.13 0.06 16.74
C THR A 276 -0.68 0.82 15.70
N TYR A 277 -0.35 0.70 14.41
CA TYR A 277 -0.97 1.53 13.36
C TYR A 277 -1.47 0.74 12.15
N PHE A 278 -1.02 -0.51 11.96
CA PHE A 278 -1.46 -1.34 10.84
C PHE A 278 -2.45 -2.39 11.31
N ASP A 279 -3.44 -2.66 10.47
CA ASP A 279 -4.50 -3.60 10.79
C ASP A 279 -4.17 -5.03 10.32
N ALA A 280 -4.44 -6.02 11.18
CA ALA A 280 -4.12 -7.40 10.90
C ALA A 280 -4.99 -8.00 9.79
N ASN A 281 -6.30 -7.73 9.79
CA ASN A 281 -7.18 -8.18 8.71
C ASN A 281 -6.76 -7.59 7.37
N THR A 282 -6.42 -6.30 7.33
CA THR A 282 -5.87 -5.61 6.16
C THR A 282 -4.62 -6.33 5.65
N TYR A 283 -3.68 -6.64 6.54
CA TYR A 283 -2.45 -7.38 6.20
C TYR A 283 -2.74 -8.73 5.52
N LEU A 284 -3.72 -9.48 6.01
CA LEU A 284 -4.10 -10.76 5.42
C LEU A 284 -4.62 -10.59 3.97
N ARG A 285 -5.45 -9.58 3.71
CA ARG A 285 -6.04 -9.34 2.37
C ARG A 285 -5.00 -8.88 1.38
N ILE A 286 -4.18 -7.88 1.74
CA ILE A 286 -3.20 -7.29 0.82
C ILE A 286 -2.09 -8.28 0.45
N THR A 287 -1.67 -9.13 1.39
CA THR A 287 -0.69 -10.20 1.08
C THR A 287 -1.30 -11.29 0.21
N LYS A 288 -2.61 -11.52 0.29
CA LYS A 288 -3.30 -12.43 -0.63
C LYS A 288 -3.47 -11.83 -2.02
N ALA A 289 -3.77 -10.54 -2.12
CA ALA A 289 -3.80 -9.81 -3.38
C ALA A 289 -2.44 -9.86 -4.10
N LEU A 290 -1.35 -9.71 -3.34
CA LEU A 290 0.02 -9.92 -3.80
C LEU A 290 0.26 -11.33 -4.37
N ASP A 291 -0.17 -12.36 -3.63
CA ASP A 291 0.00 -13.77 -4.05
C ASP A 291 -0.84 -14.11 -5.30
N TYR A 292 -2.00 -13.47 -5.47
CA TYR A 292 -2.92 -13.71 -6.58
C TYR A 292 -2.56 -12.96 -7.86
N TYR A 293 -1.71 -11.93 -7.78
CA TYR A 293 -1.36 -11.14 -8.95
C TYR A 293 -0.54 -11.95 -9.96
N ASP A 294 -1.18 -12.30 -11.08
CA ASP A 294 -0.54 -12.89 -12.26
C ASP A 294 -1.24 -12.34 -13.53
N PRO A 295 -0.75 -11.21 -14.09
CA PRO A 295 -1.35 -10.60 -15.28
C PRO A 295 -1.21 -11.49 -16.52
N ALA A 296 -0.35 -12.52 -16.47
CA ALA A 296 -0.18 -13.48 -17.55
C ALA A 296 -1.07 -14.72 -17.41
N GLY A 297 -1.79 -14.89 -16.29
CA GLY A 297 -2.60 -16.07 -15.99
C GLY A 297 -3.64 -16.36 -17.07
N ASP A 298 -4.45 -15.35 -17.43
CA ASP A 298 -5.47 -15.43 -18.48
C ASP A 298 -4.87 -15.61 -19.89
N TYR A 299 -3.55 -15.50 -20.03
CA TYR A 299 -2.79 -15.62 -21.28
C TYR A 299 -1.90 -16.87 -21.31
N GLY A 300 -2.24 -17.91 -20.53
CA GLY A 300 -1.49 -19.16 -20.48
C GLY A 300 -0.06 -18.99 -19.94
N GLY A 301 0.17 -17.98 -19.10
CA GLY A 301 1.48 -17.63 -18.56
C GLY A 301 2.35 -16.79 -19.50
N ASN A 302 1.85 -16.39 -20.67
CA ASN A 302 2.59 -15.54 -21.60
C ASN A 302 2.42 -14.06 -21.27
N LEU A 303 3.37 -13.51 -20.52
CA LEU A 303 3.37 -12.09 -20.13
C LEU A 303 3.48 -11.14 -21.33
N SER A 304 4.20 -11.52 -22.40
CA SER A 304 4.28 -10.68 -23.61
C SER A 304 2.94 -10.58 -24.31
N ALA A 305 2.16 -11.67 -24.35
CA ALA A 305 0.80 -11.66 -24.89
C ALA A 305 -0.14 -10.81 -24.04
N ALA A 306 -0.04 -10.88 -22.71
CA ALA A 306 -0.79 -10.03 -21.81
C ALA A 306 -0.51 -8.53 -22.05
N LEU A 307 0.78 -8.16 -22.14
CA LEU A 307 1.22 -6.79 -22.31
C LEU A 307 1.07 -6.24 -23.73
N ALA A 308 0.78 -7.07 -24.73
CA ALA A 308 0.63 -6.63 -26.12
C ALA A 308 -0.48 -5.57 -26.32
N ARG A 309 -1.44 -5.50 -25.40
CA ARG A 309 -2.52 -4.49 -25.40
C ARG A 309 -2.13 -3.16 -24.76
N ALA A 310 -1.04 -3.13 -23.99
CA ALA A 310 -0.61 -1.93 -23.30
C ALA A 310 -0.14 -0.88 -24.30
N LYS A 311 -0.62 0.36 -24.15
CA LYS A 311 -0.25 1.50 -25.01
C LYS A 311 0.65 2.53 -24.33
N ALA A 312 0.87 2.37 -23.03
CA ALA A 312 1.73 3.26 -22.26
C ALA A 312 3.20 3.05 -22.65
N ALA A 313 4.00 4.11 -22.56
CA ALA A 313 5.45 3.98 -22.53
C ALA A 313 5.90 3.56 -21.12
N PHE A 314 6.85 2.64 -21.03
CA PHE A 314 7.28 2.04 -19.76
C PHE A 314 8.66 2.49 -19.31
N LEU A 315 8.81 2.61 -18.00
CA LEU A 315 10.08 2.55 -17.29
C LEU A 315 9.96 1.39 -16.29
N VAL A 316 10.87 0.42 -16.39
CA VAL A 316 10.92 -0.81 -15.58
C VAL A 316 12.33 -1.00 -15.04
#